data_AF-A0A9D8AHA4-F1
#
_entry.id   AF-A0A9D8AHA4-F1
#
_cell.length_a   1.000
_cell.length_b   1.000
_cell.length_c   1.000
_cell.angle_alpha   90.00
_cell.angle_beta   90.00
_cell.angle_gamma   90.00
#
_symmetry.space_group_name_H-M   'P 1'
#
loop_
_entity.id
_entity.type
_entity.pdbx_description
1 polymer ?
#
loop_
_entity_poly.entity_id
_entity_poly.type
_entity_poly.pdbx_seq_one_letter_code
_entity_poly.pdbx_strand_id
1 'polypeptide(L)'
;MKGIITFNEKGAALLFTFMIMATLVIFTVFFLFMTSTQLRRSAFDKQGSQALWIAEGGLQRYIYLLSDGTYDSGNHPDLSDSISVDGTTIGDYEVTSTYNAGTSTFTITSTGTVGVVDREVAQDVTVTTTEAILTRAIHSDGSLLDFEGSDGTINGDMSCHVQVANEESLTLINCTIYEGLVKLNPTVDFPTYEVLADAVGQSVTINLTFEDATYAGVWYTTKKATIGNNATINGSVFAEGAIDFVNSATNITINPNNNYPALATQSSISSSDTGPPAARTGLNDATINGMVYALQNITLDYMNKNTANSVTIDGTIIAGSNITIKNGTNFTIIYNEDIYDPMPPGVDLGVTTTINVTPKDWDENIPVS
;
A
#
# COMPACT_ATOMS: atom_id res chain seq x y z
N MET A 1 20.48 -109.44 5.78
CA MET A 1 21.68 -108.59 6.00
C MET A 1 21.35 -107.18 5.53
N LYS A 2 21.40 -106.20 6.44
CA LYS A 2 21.20 -104.76 6.16
C LYS A 2 22.45 -104.21 5.47
N GLY A 3 22.32 -103.77 4.23
CA GLY A 3 23.34 -102.97 3.56
C GLY A 3 23.25 -101.53 4.02
N ILE A 4 24.11 -101.12 4.95
CA ILE A 4 24.31 -99.72 5.30
C ILE A 4 25.18 -99.13 4.18
N ILE A 5 24.58 -98.25 3.37
CA ILE A 5 25.30 -97.47 2.36
C ILE A 5 26.08 -96.38 3.10
N THR A 6 27.40 -96.57 3.23
CA THR A 6 28.31 -95.52 3.67
C THR A 6 28.42 -94.48 2.55
N PHE A 7 27.77 -93.32 2.72
CA PHE A 7 28.00 -92.16 1.87
C PHE A 7 29.48 -91.76 1.98
N ASN A 8 30.15 -91.60 0.85
CA ASN A 8 31.53 -91.12 0.78
C ASN A 8 31.57 -89.68 1.32
N GLU A 9 32.07 -89.49 2.54
CA GLU A 9 32.02 -88.24 3.31
C GLU A 9 32.51 -87.00 2.53
N LYS A 10 33.43 -87.21 1.57
CA LYS A 10 33.97 -86.17 0.69
C LYS A 10 32.95 -85.63 -0.33
N GLY A 11 32.02 -86.46 -0.80
CA GLY A 11 30.99 -86.05 -1.77
C GLY A 11 29.83 -85.27 -1.14
N ALA A 12 29.45 -85.64 0.09
CA ALA A 12 28.43 -84.93 0.86
C ALA A 12 28.91 -83.53 1.26
N ALA A 13 30.18 -83.38 1.65
CA ALA A 13 30.78 -82.09 1.97
C ALA A 13 30.74 -81.13 0.77
N LEU A 14 31.12 -81.58 -0.43
CA LEU A 14 31.10 -80.77 -1.65
C LEU A 14 29.69 -80.27 -1.98
N LEU A 15 28.69 -81.16 -1.88
CA LEU A 15 27.30 -80.83 -2.20
C LEU A 15 26.71 -79.84 -1.19
N PHE A 16 27.08 -79.97 0.09
CA PHE A 16 26.71 -79.02 1.13
C PHE A 16 27.36 -77.65 0.91
N THR A 17 28.64 -77.59 0.55
CA THR A 17 29.32 -76.33 0.22
C THR A 17 28.69 -75.66 -1.01
N PHE A 18 28.29 -76.43 -2.02
CA PHE A 18 27.62 -75.91 -3.20
C PHE A 18 26.22 -75.36 -2.87
N MET A 19 25.47 -76.06 -2.04
CA MET A 19 24.15 -75.60 -1.55
C MET A 19 24.28 -74.33 -0.71
N ILE A 20 25.30 -74.24 0.15
CA ILE A 20 25.61 -73.01 0.91
C ILE A 20 26.00 -71.87 -0.04
N MET A 21 26.89 -72.10 -1.00
CA MET A 21 27.26 -71.05 -1.96
C MET A 21 26.07 -70.56 -2.78
N ALA A 22 25.22 -71.47 -3.27
CA ALA A 22 24.02 -71.11 -4.02
C ALA A 22 23.03 -70.30 -3.18
N THR A 23 22.79 -70.70 -1.93
CA THR A 23 21.92 -69.93 -1.02
C THR A 23 22.50 -68.56 -0.68
N LEU A 24 23.81 -68.46 -0.46
CA LEU A 24 24.49 -67.18 -0.22
C LEU A 24 24.34 -66.22 -1.41
N VAL A 25 24.50 -66.71 -2.64
CA VAL A 25 24.30 -65.92 -3.86
C VAL A 25 22.85 -65.42 -3.97
N ILE A 26 21.86 -66.27 -3.70
CA ILE A 26 20.44 -65.89 -3.71
C ILE A 26 20.17 -64.78 -2.67
N PHE A 27 20.70 -64.92 -1.45
CA PHE A 27 20.57 -63.89 -0.42
C PHE A 27 21.22 -62.56 -0.82
N THR A 28 22.39 -62.59 -1.46
CA THR A 28 23.06 -61.37 -1.94
C THR A 28 22.24 -60.66 -3.01
N VAL A 29 21.67 -61.40 -3.98
CA VAL A 29 20.83 -60.81 -5.03
C VAL A 29 19.55 -60.21 -4.45
N PHE A 30 18.90 -60.91 -3.51
CA PHE A 30 17.69 -60.41 -2.85
C PHE A 30 17.97 -59.15 -2.01
N PHE A 31 19.09 -59.13 -1.29
CA PHE A 31 19.54 -57.96 -0.54
C PHE A 31 19.79 -56.77 -1.47
N LEU A 32 20.53 -56.95 -2.57
CA LEU A 32 20.77 -55.90 -3.57
C LEU A 32 19.47 -55.33 -4.16
N PHE A 33 18.49 -56.19 -4.42
CA PHE A 33 17.18 -55.76 -4.91
C PHE A 33 16.41 -54.93 -3.86
N MET A 34 16.38 -55.37 -2.60
CA MET A 34 15.76 -54.59 -1.51
C MET A 34 16.47 -53.26 -1.28
N THR A 35 17.79 -53.22 -1.29
CA THR A 35 18.55 -51.96 -1.15
C THR A 35 18.28 -51.02 -2.32
N SER A 36 18.24 -51.53 -3.56
CA SER A 36 17.94 -50.72 -4.75
C SER A 36 16.54 -50.10 -4.70
N THR A 37 15.54 -50.88 -4.28
CA THR A 37 14.15 -50.38 -4.15
C THR A 37 14.01 -49.36 -3.01
N GLN A 38 14.68 -49.56 -1.87
CA GLN A 38 14.70 -48.59 -0.77
C GLN A 38 15.40 -47.28 -1.17
N LEU A 39 16.53 -47.36 -1.87
CA LEU A 39 17.24 -46.17 -2.36
C LEU A 39 16.39 -45.36 -3.35
N ARG A 40 15.66 -46.03 -4.26
CA ARG A 40 14.74 -45.36 -5.17
C ARG A 40 13.62 -44.64 -4.42
N ARG A 41 12.98 -45.30 -3.44
CA ARG A 41 11.93 -44.67 -2.62
C ARG A 41 12.45 -43.46 -1.86
N SER A 42 13.62 -43.58 -1.23
CA SER A 42 14.25 -42.46 -0.52
C SER A 42 14.60 -41.29 -1.45
N ALA A 43 14.99 -41.57 -2.70
CA ALA A 43 15.21 -40.53 -3.71
C ALA A 43 13.91 -39.81 -4.09
N PHE A 44 12.80 -40.54 -4.26
CA PHE A 44 11.48 -39.95 -4.51
C PHE A 44 10.97 -39.12 -3.33
N ASP A 45 11.16 -39.58 -2.08
CA ASP A 45 10.76 -38.81 -0.89
C ASP A 45 11.56 -37.50 -0.79
N LYS A 46 12.86 -37.55 -1.10
CA LYS A 46 13.70 -36.36 -1.17
C LYS A 46 13.23 -35.40 -2.27
N GLN A 47 13.01 -35.89 -3.49
CA GLN A 47 12.54 -35.07 -4.60
C GLN A 47 11.16 -34.46 -4.31
N GLY A 48 10.24 -35.23 -3.71
CA GLY A 48 8.94 -34.74 -3.29
C GLY A 48 9.02 -33.65 -2.23
N SER A 49 9.93 -33.77 -1.26
CA SER A 49 10.16 -32.71 -0.26
C SER A 49 10.75 -31.45 -0.90
N GLN A 50 11.64 -31.61 -1.89
CA GLN A 50 12.22 -30.49 -2.63
C GLN A 50 11.19 -29.78 -3.51
N ALA A 51 10.39 -30.54 -4.25
CA ALA A 51 9.29 -30.02 -5.07
C ALA A 51 8.29 -29.21 -4.23
N LEU A 52 7.94 -29.71 -3.04
CA LEU A 52 7.06 -29.00 -2.11
C LEU A 52 7.67 -27.67 -1.61
N TRP A 53 8.97 -27.67 -1.30
CA TRP A 53 9.67 -26.47 -0.85
C TRP A 53 9.76 -25.41 -1.96
N ILE A 54 9.97 -25.86 -3.20
CA ILE A 54 9.99 -25.00 -4.39
C ILE A 54 8.60 -24.41 -4.67
N ALA A 55 7.54 -25.23 -4.57
CA ALA A 55 6.15 -24.77 -4.67
C ALA A 55 5.82 -23.71 -3.61
N GLU A 56 6.25 -23.91 -2.37
CA GLU A 56 6.09 -22.90 -1.31
C GLU A 56 6.85 -21.61 -1.63
N GLY A 57 8.06 -21.70 -2.17
CA GLY A 57 8.83 -20.54 -2.60
C GLY A 57 8.11 -19.72 -3.69
N GLY A 58 7.52 -20.40 -4.67
CA GLY A 58 6.71 -19.78 -5.71
C GLY A 58 5.48 -19.06 -5.14
N LEU A 59 4.73 -19.75 -4.28
CA LEU A 59 3.56 -19.21 -3.59
C LEU A 59 3.91 -17.94 -2.79
N GLN A 60 4.94 -18.00 -1.94
CA GLN A 60 5.34 -16.87 -1.10
C GLN A 60 5.85 -15.68 -1.93
N ARG A 61 6.56 -15.93 -3.03
CA ARG A 61 6.97 -14.86 -3.94
C ARG A 61 5.77 -14.18 -4.59
N TYR A 62 4.75 -14.94 -4.98
CA TYR A 62 3.53 -14.38 -5.56
C TYR A 62 2.77 -13.50 -4.55
N ILE A 63 2.63 -13.98 -3.31
CA ILE A 63 2.02 -13.21 -2.21
C ILE A 63 2.81 -11.92 -1.94
N TYR A 64 4.13 -11.97 -2.00
CA TYR A 64 4.97 -10.78 -1.87
C TYR A 64 4.69 -9.76 -2.98
N LEU A 65 4.57 -10.18 -4.24
CA LEU A 65 4.26 -9.28 -5.37
C LEU A 65 2.87 -8.64 -5.25
N LEU A 66 1.90 -9.35 -4.67
CA LEU A 66 0.60 -8.78 -4.29
C LEU A 66 0.73 -7.77 -3.15
N SER A 67 1.61 -8.02 -2.18
CA SER A 67 1.81 -7.14 -1.02
C SER A 67 2.52 -5.82 -1.37
N ASP A 68 3.43 -5.88 -2.33
CA ASP A 68 4.21 -4.74 -2.81
C ASP A 68 3.46 -3.91 -3.87
N GLY A 69 2.26 -4.35 -4.26
CA GLY A 69 1.43 -3.67 -5.27
C GLY A 69 1.91 -3.85 -6.71
N THR A 70 2.91 -4.71 -6.94
CA THR A 70 3.33 -5.07 -8.31
C THR A 70 2.20 -5.82 -9.03
N TYR A 71 1.49 -6.70 -8.30
CA TYR A 71 0.30 -7.40 -8.78
C TYR A 71 -0.96 -6.87 -8.06
N ASP A 72 -2.06 -6.77 -8.81
CA ASP A 72 -3.35 -6.29 -8.31
C ASP A 72 -4.54 -7.01 -8.98
N SER A 73 -5.76 -6.53 -8.71
CA SER A 73 -6.99 -7.11 -9.26
C SER A 73 -7.12 -7.02 -10.78
N GLY A 74 -6.43 -6.10 -11.44
CA GLY A 74 -6.41 -5.92 -12.90
C GLY A 74 -5.17 -6.51 -13.58
N ASN A 75 -4.09 -6.74 -12.84
CA ASN A 75 -2.80 -7.20 -13.33
C ASN A 75 -2.16 -8.22 -12.38
N HIS A 76 -2.43 -9.50 -12.61
CA HIS A 76 -1.93 -10.63 -11.81
C HIS A 76 -1.55 -11.80 -12.73
N PRO A 77 -0.47 -11.65 -13.53
CA PRO A 77 -0.06 -12.68 -14.46
C PRO A 77 0.50 -13.91 -13.75
N ASP A 78 0.34 -15.08 -14.38
CA ASP A 78 0.99 -16.32 -13.94
C ASP A 78 2.51 -16.14 -13.86
N LEU A 79 3.13 -16.81 -12.89
CA LEU A 79 4.56 -16.70 -12.60
C LEU A 79 5.24 -18.06 -12.75
N SER A 80 6.24 -18.15 -13.62
CA SER A 80 7.07 -19.34 -13.77
C SER A 80 8.55 -19.00 -13.62
N ASP A 81 9.29 -19.73 -12.80
CA ASP A 81 10.74 -19.55 -12.66
C ASP A 81 11.44 -20.83 -12.20
N SER A 82 12.77 -20.82 -12.23
CA SER A 82 13.62 -21.91 -11.77
C SER A 82 14.41 -21.49 -10.52
N ILE A 83 14.55 -22.39 -9.56
CA ILE A 83 15.39 -22.17 -8.38
C ILE A 83 16.76 -22.80 -8.63
N SER A 84 17.82 -22.01 -8.49
CA SER A 84 19.21 -22.46 -8.64
C SER A 84 20.02 -22.25 -7.37
N VAL A 85 20.80 -23.24 -6.97
CA VAL A 85 21.76 -23.17 -5.86
C VAL A 85 23.16 -23.39 -6.44
N ASP A 86 24.07 -22.46 -6.20
CA ASP A 86 25.45 -22.48 -6.72
C ASP A 86 25.52 -22.68 -8.25
N GLY A 87 24.58 -22.08 -8.98
CA GLY A 87 24.47 -22.18 -10.44
C GLY A 87 23.89 -23.50 -10.97
N THR A 88 23.40 -24.38 -10.09
CA THR A 88 22.70 -25.61 -10.48
C THR A 88 21.21 -25.48 -10.20
N THR A 89 20.38 -25.63 -11.23
CA THR A 89 18.92 -25.68 -11.08
C THR A 89 18.51 -26.89 -10.25
N ILE A 90 17.81 -26.65 -9.14
CA ILE A 90 17.31 -27.68 -8.23
C ILE A 90 15.86 -28.06 -8.50
N GLY A 91 15.13 -27.23 -9.25
CA GLY A 91 13.78 -27.48 -9.75
C GLY A 91 13.11 -26.18 -10.17
N ASP A 92 11.88 -26.32 -10.66
CA ASP A 92 11.11 -25.23 -11.27
C ASP A 92 9.80 -25.05 -10.49
N TYR A 93 9.21 -23.86 -10.56
CA TYR A 93 7.85 -23.64 -10.10
C TYR A 93 7.02 -22.88 -11.11
N GLU A 94 5.72 -23.14 -11.09
CA GLU A 94 4.69 -22.40 -11.80
C GLU A 94 3.64 -21.96 -10.78
N VAL A 95 3.20 -20.71 -10.86
CA VAL A 95 2.14 -20.14 -10.02
C VAL A 95 1.05 -19.62 -10.92
N THR A 96 -0.17 -20.05 -10.64
CA THR A 96 -1.39 -19.51 -11.25
C THR A 96 -2.21 -18.80 -10.19
N SER A 97 -2.97 -17.78 -10.59
CA SER A 97 -3.87 -17.11 -9.67
C SER A 97 -5.21 -16.76 -10.31
N THR A 98 -6.27 -16.78 -9.51
CA THR A 98 -7.59 -16.29 -9.90
C THR A 98 -8.12 -15.30 -8.88
N TYR A 99 -8.62 -14.16 -9.35
CA TYR A 99 -9.19 -13.12 -8.48
C TYR A 99 -10.73 -13.15 -8.45
N ASN A 100 -11.31 -13.14 -7.26
CA ASN A 100 -12.74 -12.98 -7.02
C ASN A 100 -13.04 -11.55 -6.53
N ALA A 101 -13.57 -10.72 -7.41
CA ALA A 101 -13.93 -9.33 -7.12
C ALA A 101 -15.02 -9.18 -6.04
N GLY A 102 -15.89 -10.19 -5.84
CA GLY A 102 -16.96 -10.12 -4.85
C GLY A 102 -16.45 -10.22 -3.39
N THR A 103 -15.30 -10.87 -3.20
CA THR A 103 -14.69 -11.08 -1.87
C THR A 103 -13.29 -10.48 -1.73
N SER A 104 -12.79 -9.86 -2.79
CA SER A 104 -11.40 -9.38 -2.92
C SER A 104 -10.36 -10.45 -2.59
N THR A 105 -10.62 -11.70 -3.01
CA THR A 105 -9.78 -12.85 -2.70
C THR A 105 -9.05 -13.35 -3.94
N PHE A 106 -7.75 -13.56 -3.83
CA PHE A 106 -6.94 -14.32 -4.77
C PHE A 106 -6.86 -15.77 -4.31
N THR A 107 -7.20 -16.71 -5.18
CA THR A 107 -6.83 -18.12 -5.01
C THR A 107 -5.55 -18.33 -5.79
N ILE A 108 -4.45 -18.63 -5.10
CA ILE A 108 -3.11 -18.78 -5.67
C ILE A 108 -2.72 -20.25 -5.55
N THR A 109 -2.35 -20.85 -6.67
CA THR A 109 -1.88 -22.25 -6.73
C THR A 109 -0.47 -22.27 -7.28
N SER A 110 0.47 -22.82 -6.52
CA SER A 110 1.85 -23.03 -6.98
C SER A 110 2.18 -24.51 -7.07
N THR A 111 2.73 -24.90 -8.21
CA THR A 111 3.24 -26.24 -8.50
C THR A 111 4.75 -26.17 -8.59
N GLY A 112 5.45 -26.93 -7.74
CA GLY A 112 6.90 -27.11 -7.79
C GLY A 112 7.26 -28.46 -8.39
N THR A 113 8.26 -28.48 -9.25
CA THR A 113 8.69 -29.65 -10.03
C THR A 113 10.16 -29.95 -9.78
N VAL A 114 10.47 -31.19 -9.40
CA VAL A 114 11.84 -31.71 -9.26
C VAL A 114 11.95 -33.05 -10.00
N GLY A 115 12.54 -33.02 -11.19
CA GLY A 115 12.69 -34.19 -12.04
C GLY A 115 11.34 -34.63 -12.62
N VAL A 116 10.77 -35.71 -12.07
CA VAL A 116 9.46 -36.26 -12.48
C VAL A 116 8.40 -36.13 -11.38
N VAL A 117 8.73 -35.43 -10.29
CA VAL A 117 7.86 -35.27 -9.13
C VAL A 117 7.37 -33.84 -9.09
N ASP A 118 6.04 -33.71 -9.11
CA ASP A 118 5.35 -32.44 -8.94
C ASP A 118 4.64 -32.41 -7.59
N ARG A 119 4.62 -31.23 -6.96
CA ARG A 119 3.88 -30.95 -5.73
C ARG A 119 3.17 -29.62 -5.85
N GLU A 120 1.91 -29.61 -5.46
CA GLU A 120 1.07 -28.42 -5.49
C GLU A 120 0.82 -27.90 -4.08
N VAL A 121 0.76 -26.58 -3.95
CA VAL A 121 0.29 -25.87 -2.75
C VAL A 121 -0.67 -24.77 -3.20
N ALA A 122 -1.80 -24.65 -2.52
CA ALA A 122 -2.79 -23.63 -2.81
C ALA A 122 -3.09 -22.79 -1.56
N GLN A 123 -3.40 -21.52 -1.77
CA GLN A 123 -3.74 -20.61 -0.70
C GLN A 123 -4.68 -19.50 -1.17
N ASP A 124 -5.72 -19.26 -0.36
CA ASP A 124 -6.61 -18.12 -0.51
C ASP A 124 -6.09 -16.91 0.27
N VAL A 125 -5.99 -15.79 -0.43
CA VAL A 125 -5.40 -14.55 0.04
C VAL A 125 -6.38 -13.40 -0.21
N THR A 126 -6.94 -12.84 0.84
CA THR A 126 -7.82 -11.67 0.73
C THR A 126 -6.99 -10.39 0.78
N VAL A 127 -7.11 -9.59 -0.27
CA VAL A 127 -6.44 -8.29 -0.40
C VAL A 127 -7.47 -7.21 -0.11
N THR A 128 -7.35 -6.56 1.04
CA THR A 128 -8.15 -5.37 1.35
C THR A 128 -7.30 -4.15 1.02
N THR A 129 -7.60 -3.50 -0.11
CA THR A 129 -7.14 -2.15 -0.39
C THR A 129 -8.09 -1.16 0.25
N THR A 130 -7.60 -0.42 1.24
CA THR A 130 -8.36 0.73 1.75
C THR A 130 -8.36 1.81 0.67
N GLU A 131 -9.55 2.24 0.23
CA GLU A 131 -9.68 3.30 -0.78
C GLU A 131 -8.85 4.52 -0.34
N ALA A 132 -7.81 4.80 -1.14
CA ALA A 132 -6.82 5.80 -0.83
C ALA A 132 -7.47 7.18 -0.72
N ILE A 133 -7.05 7.97 0.28
CA ILE A 133 -7.34 9.41 0.38
C ILE A 133 -7.08 10.13 -0.95
N LEU A 134 -6.15 9.59 -1.74
CA LEU A 134 -5.78 10.05 -3.07
C LEU A 134 -6.93 10.27 -4.03
N THR A 135 -8.08 9.62 -3.87
CA THR A 135 -9.21 9.76 -4.82
C THR A 135 -10.25 10.78 -4.37
N ARG A 136 -9.97 11.51 -3.27
CA ARG A 136 -10.96 12.35 -2.60
C ARG A 136 -10.59 13.82 -2.72
N ALA A 137 -11.60 14.67 -2.91
CA ALA A 137 -11.45 16.11 -2.80
C ALA A 137 -11.16 16.51 -1.34
N ILE A 138 -11.83 15.86 -0.38
CA ILE A 138 -11.74 16.19 1.04
C ILE A 138 -11.69 14.93 1.91
N HIS A 139 -10.73 14.87 2.83
CA HIS A 139 -10.63 13.81 3.82
C HIS A 139 -10.31 14.34 5.22
N SER A 140 -11.10 13.92 6.20
CA SER A 140 -10.93 14.22 7.62
C SER A 140 -10.83 12.94 8.44
N ASP A 141 -9.68 12.71 9.08
CA ASP A 141 -9.52 11.65 10.10
C ASP A 141 -10.15 12.01 11.46
N GLY A 142 -10.58 13.27 11.60
CA GLY A 142 -11.34 13.76 12.72
C GLY A 142 -12.75 13.17 12.83
N SER A 143 -13.43 13.52 13.90
CA SER A 143 -14.83 13.13 14.10
C SER A 143 -15.82 13.95 13.28
N LEU A 144 -15.38 15.01 12.60
CA LEU A 144 -16.29 15.89 11.92
C LEU A 144 -15.64 16.54 10.68
N LEU A 145 -16.34 16.42 9.56
CA LEU A 145 -16.22 17.29 8.39
C LEU A 145 -17.48 18.17 8.34
N ASP A 146 -17.35 19.45 8.67
CA ASP A 146 -18.49 20.36 8.88
C ASP A 146 -18.53 21.48 7.85
N PHE A 147 -19.69 21.73 7.25
CA PHE A 147 -19.95 22.82 6.32
C PHE A 147 -20.92 23.88 6.88
N GLU A 148 -20.96 24.08 8.20
CA GLU A 148 -21.86 24.99 8.92
C GLU A 148 -22.11 26.32 8.20
N GLY A 149 -23.35 26.51 7.71
CA GLY A 149 -23.79 27.77 7.09
C GLY A 149 -23.12 28.10 5.76
N SER A 150 -22.55 27.10 5.08
CA SER A 150 -21.77 27.29 3.86
C SER A 150 -22.55 26.92 2.59
N ASP A 151 -22.31 27.67 1.52
CA ASP A 151 -22.71 27.34 0.14
C ASP A 151 -21.46 27.33 -0.77
N GLY A 152 -21.36 26.34 -1.64
CA GLY A 152 -20.17 26.16 -2.46
C GLY A 152 -20.30 24.93 -3.36
N THR A 153 -19.30 24.72 -4.21
CA THR A 153 -19.23 23.56 -5.11
C THR A 153 -18.11 22.63 -4.69
N ILE A 154 -18.39 21.33 -4.60
CA ILE A 154 -17.39 20.29 -4.42
C ILE A 154 -17.51 19.32 -5.58
N ASN A 155 -16.42 19.17 -6.33
CA ASN A 155 -16.30 18.22 -7.43
C ASN A 155 -15.31 17.13 -7.03
N GLY A 156 -15.79 15.95 -6.68
CA GLY A 156 -14.98 14.84 -6.15
C GLY A 156 -15.44 14.36 -4.78
N ASP A 157 -14.95 13.18 -4.38
CA ASP A 157 -15.42 12.47 -3.20
C ASP A 157 -15.02 13.14 -1.87
N MET A 158 -15.85 12.92 -0.84
CA MET A 158 -15.61 13.42 0.51
C MET A 158 -15.61 12.27 1.51
N SER A 159 -14.79 12.37 2.55
CA SER A 159 -14.76 11.33 3.58
C SER A 159 -14.45 11.85 4.98
N CYS A 160 -15.02 11.17 5.97
CA CYS A 160 -14.76 11.41 7.38
C CYS A 160 -14.72 10.10 8.17
N HIS A 161 -13.89 10.04 9.22
CA HIS A 161 -13.86 8.91 10.16
C HIS A 161 -15.21 8.70 10.86
N VAL A 162 -15.95 9.79 11.16
CA VAL A 162 -17.25 9.68 11.86
C VAL A 162 -18.38 10.22 11.01
N GLN A 163 -18.41 11.54 10.75
CA GLN A 163 -19.58 12.17 10.12
C GLN A 163 -19.20 13.39 9.27
N VAL A 164 -19.91 13.55 8.16
CA VAL A 164 -20.03 14.78 7.37
C VAL A 164 -21.33 15.49 7.77
N ALA A 165 -21.28 16.80 7.99
CA ALA A 165 -22.41 17.58 8.48
C ALA A 165 -22.61 18.88 7.72
N ASN A 166 -23.87 19.33 7.66
CA ASN A 166 -24.31 20.61 7.09
C ASN A 166 -24.00 20.78 5.60
N GLU A 167 -23.93 19.67 4.86
CA GLU A 167 -23.64 19.62 3.43
C GLU A 167 -24.85 19.94 2.55
N GLU A 168 -26.05 20.12 3.11
CA GLU A 168 -27.30 20.18 2.32
C GLU A 168 -27.38 21.42 1.40
N SER A 169 -26.60 22.46 1.70
CA SER A 169 -26.53 23.70 0.91
C SER A 169 -25.40 23.69 -0.13
N LEU A 170 -24.63 22.60 -0.22
CA LEU A 170 -23.55 22.47 -1.18
C LEU A 170 -24.04 21.95 -2.53
N THR A 171 -23.35 22.36 -3.59
CA THR A 171 -23.46 21.76 -4.91
C THR A 171 -22.41 20.67 -5.04
N LEU A 172 -22.86 19.41 -5.05
CA LEU A 172 -21.98 18.24 -5.15
C LEU A 172 -21.97 17.70 -6.59
N ILE A 173 -20.78 17.58 -7.17
CA ILE A 173 -20.54 17.08 -8.53
C ILE A 173 -19.61 15.86 -8.43
N ASN A 174 -19.96 14.75 -9.08
CA ASN A 174 -19.16 13.51 -9.06
C ASN A 174 -18.66 13.16 -7.64
N CYS A 175 -19.55 13.23 -6.66
CA CYS A 175 -19.21 13.18 -5.26
C CYS A 175 -19.99 12.06 -4.57
N THR A 176 -19.24 11.13 -4.01
CA THR A 176 -19.69 10.15 -3.03
C THR A 176 -19.19 10.59 -1.65
N ILE A 177 -20.08 10.49 -0.65
CA ILE A 177 -19.75 10.81 0.74
C ILE A 177 -19.54 9.51 1.51
N TYR A 178 -18.39 9.41 2.18
CA TYR A 178 -18.00 8.26 2.99
C TYR A 178 -17.91 8.65 4.47
N GLU A 179 -18.68 7.97 5.32
CA GLU A 179 -18.74 8.21 6.76
C GLU A 179 -18.43 6.91 7.53
N GLY A 180 -18.06 7.03 8.81
CA GLY A 180 -17.75 5.87 9.64
C GLY A 180 -16.50 5.10 9.21
N LEU A 181 -15.60 5.73 8.44
CA LEU A 181 -14.37 5.10 7.97
C LEU A 181 -13.39 4.84 9.11
N VAL A 182 -12.44 3.92 8.93
CA VAL A 182 -11.29 3.81 9.84
C VAL A 182 -10.35 4.99 9.61
N LYS A 183 -9.70 5.48 10.68
CA LYS A 183 -8.67 6.53 10.55
C LYS A 183 -7.48 6.03 9.76
N LEU A 184 -7.03 6.82 8.79
CA LEU A 184 -5.95 6.47 7.87
C LEU A 184 -4.58 6.99 8.35
N ASN A 185 -4.58 7.99 9.23
CA ASN A 185 -3.44 8.70 9.80
C ASN A 185 -2.45 9.18 8.72
N PRO A 186 -2.88 10.04 7.78
CA PRO A 186 -1.99 10.54 6.74
C PRO A 186 -0.83 11.33 7.36
N THR A 187 0.38 11.10 6.86
CA THR A 187 1.61 11.75 7.30
C THR A 187 2.35 12.40 6.13
N VAL A 188 3.08 13.47 6.46
CA VAL A 188 4.01 14.15 5.57
C VAL A 188 5.37 14.19 6.28
N ASP A 189 6.43 13.79 5.60
CA ASP A 189 7.81 13.78 6.10
C ASP A 189 8.43 15.19 6.04
N PHE A 190 8.10 16.03 7.03
CA PHE A 190 8.63 17.38 7.17
C PHE A 190 10.16 17.47 7.08
N PRO A 191 10.96 16.58 7.70
CA PRO A 191 12.41 16.55 7.53
C PRO A 191 12.90 16.56 6.07
N THR A 192 12.24 15.83 5.17
CA THR A 192 12.59 15.85 3.74
C THR A 192 12.43 17.25 3.15
N TYR A 193 11.35 17.95 3.48
CA TYR A 193 11.08 19.29 2.98
C TYR A 193 11.92 20.38 3.65
N GLU A 194 12.32 20.20 4.91
CA GLU A 194 13.29 21.07 5.58
C GLU A 194 14.63 21.07 4.84
N VAL A 195 15.14 19.88 4.48
CA VAL A 195 16.41 19.74 3.75
C VAL A 195 16.32 20.37 2.36
N LEU A 196 15.20 20.20 1.65
CA LEU A 196 14.98 20.82 0.34
C LEU A 196 14.95 22.35 0.43
N ALA A 197 14.29 22.90 1.45
CA ALA A 197 14.23 24.34 1.68
C ALA A 197 15.59 24.91 2.11
N ASP A 198 16.33 24.22 2.99
CA ASP A 198 17.63 24.65 3.49
C ASP A 198 18.68 24.70 2.37
N ALA A 199 18.63 23.74 1.43
CA ALA A 199 19.53 23.69 0.27
C ALA A 199 19.51 24.97 -0.59
N VAL A 200 18.42 25.75 -0.53
CA VAL A 200 18.25 27.02 -1.24
C VAL A 200 18.07 28.23 -0.31
N GLY A 201 18.30 28.06 1.00
CA GLY A 201 18.20 29.13 2.00
C GLY A 201 16.77 29.58 2.32
N GLN A 202 15.78 28.70 2.14
CA GLN A 202 14.35 28.93 2.38
C GLN A 202 13.83 28.23 3.64
N SER A 203 14.72 27.62 4.43
CA SER A 203 14.43 27.10 5.77
C SER A 203 14.74 28.16 6.84
N VAL A 204 13.75 28.47 7.68
CA VAL A 204 13.88 29.48 8.75
C VAL A 204 13.34 28.97 10.09
N THR A 205 13.86 29.52 11.19
CA THR A 205 13.43 29.14 12.56
C THR A 205 12.56 30.20 13.25
N ILE A 206 11.97 31.08 12.44
CA ILE A 206 11.13 32.20 12.86
C ILE A 206 9.74 32.11 12.24
N ASN A 207 8.78 32.88 12.76
CA ASN A 207 7.49 33.04 12.07
C ASN A 207 7.75 33.60 10.67
N LEU A 208 7.23 32.91 9.65
CA LEU A 208 7.36 33.31 8.26
C LEU A 208 6.08 34.00 7.81
N THR A 209 6.20 35.19 7.22
CA THR A 209 5.05 35.92 6.67
C THR A 209 5.25 36.10 5.16
N PHE A 210 4.28 35.64 4.39
CA PHE A 210 4.17 35.87 2.96
C PHE A 210 3.33 37.13 2.75
N GLU A 211 4.01 38.25 2.47
CA GLU A 211 3.39 39.55 2.24
C GLU A 211 2.99 39.71 0.76
N ASP A 212 2.64 40.94 0.36
CA ASP A 212 2.34 41.31 -1.02
C ASP A 212 3.59 41.21 -1.91
N ALA A 213 3.91 39.99 -2.32
CA ALA A 213 5.08 39.65 -3.11
C ALA A 213 4.92 38.29 -3.81
N THR A 214 5.83 38.03 -4.75
CA THR A 214 5.97 36.72 -5.40
C THR A 214 7.09 35.91 -4.76
N TYR A 215 6.77 34.69 -4.34
CA TYR A 215 7.68 33.72 -3.76
C TYR A 215 7.78 32.52 -4.69
N ALA A 216 8.90 31.81 -4.67
CA ALA A 216 9.10 30.59 -5.43
C ALA A 216 9.85 29.55 -4.60
N GLY A 217 9.72 28.27 -4.93
CA GLY A 217 10.45 27.18 -4.26
C GLY A 217 9.73 26.61 -3.04
N VAL A 218 10.47 25.89 -2.20
CA VAL A 218 9.94 25.24 -0.99
C VAL A 218 10.32 26.07 0.22
N TRP A 219 9.33 26.66 0.86
CA TRP A 219 9.53 27.44 2.08
C TRP A 219 9.24 26.58 3.30
N TYR A 220 10.17 26.57 4.26
CA TYR A 220 10.06 25.79 5.48
C TYR A 220 10.24 26.69 6.70
N THR A 221 9.35 26.56 7.69
CA THR A 221 9.53 27.18 9.01
C THR A 221 9.28 26.21 10.16
N THR A 222 10.17 26.23 11.16
CA THR A 222 9.95 25.51 12.44
C THR A 222 8.95 26.22 13.37
N LYS A 223 8.37 27.33 12.91
CA LYS A 223 7.33 28.09 13.60
C LYS A 223 6.09 28.17 12.73
N LYS A 224 5.25 29.19 12.93
CA LYS A 224 4.04 29.37 12.13
C LYS A 224 4.35 30.09 10.82
N ALA A 225 3.56 29.80 9.79
CA ALA A 225 3.50 30.59 8.57
C ALA A 225 2.23 31.45 8.56
N THR A 226 2.34 32.64 7.99
CA THR A 226 1.23 33.56 7.80
C THR A 226 1.17 33.96 6.33
N ILE A 227 0.01 33.76 5.70
CA ILE A 227 -0.23 34.13 4.30
C ILE A 227 -1.09 35.38 4.30
N GLY A 228 -0.54 36.47 3.77
CA GLY A 228 -1.16 37.78 3.68
C GLY A 228 -1.79 38.05 2.31
N ASN A 229 -2.33 39.26 2.16
CA ASN A 229 -2.96 39.73 0.92
C ASN A 229 -1.97 39.78 -0.24
N ASN A 230 -2.46 39.50 -1.46
CA ASN A 230 -1.73 39.56 -2.72
C ASN A 230 -0.48 38.65 -2.80
N ALA A 231 -0.31 37.72 -1.87
CA ALA A 231 0.79 36.78 -1.89
C ALA A 231 0.64 35.82 -3.08
N THR A 232 1.67 35.75 -3.93
CA THR A 232 1.77 34.75 -5.00
C THR A 232 2.91 33.79 -4.67
N ILE A 233 2.60 32.53 -4.39
CA ILE A 233 3.57 31.50 -4.01
C ILE A 233 3.64 30.47 -5.13
N ASN A 234 4.65 30.59 -5.99
CA ASN A 234 4.96 29.62 -7.04
C ASN A 234 5.80 28.47 -6.45
N GLY A 235 5.21 27.74 -5.52
CA GLY A 235 5.94 26.85 -4.64
C GLY A 235 5.07 26.27 -3.52
N SER A 236 5.75 25.75 -2.50
CA SER A 236 5.12 25.05 -1.37
C SER A 236 5.47 25.72 -0.05
N VAL A 237 4.54 25.67 0.91
CA VAL A 237 4.74 26.18 2.28
C VAL A 237 4.61 25.05 3.29
N PHE A 238 5.68 24.84 4.05
CA PHE A 238 5.76 23.90 5.15
C PHE A 238 5.95 24.64 6.48
N ALA A 239 5.16 24.28 7.48
CA ALA A 239 5.26 24.85 8.82
C ALA A 239 5.10 23.77 9.89
N GLU A 240 6.03 23.68 10.85
CA GLU A 240 5.81 22.86 12.05
C GLU A 240 4.70 23.47 12.93
N GLY A 241 4.61 24.81 12.95
CA GLY A 241 3.50 25.55 13.55
C GLY A 241 2.33 25.73 12.58
N ALA A 242 1.30 26.44 13.02
CA ALA A 242 0.10 26.70 12.22
C ALA A 242 0.39 27.46 10.91
N ILE A 243 -0.50 27.30 9.93
CA ILE A 243 -0.54 28.17 8.75
C ILE A 243 -1.82 29.01 8.84
N ASP A 244 -1.65 30.32 9.00
CA ASP A 244 -2.75 31.25 9.17
C ASP A 244 -2.91 32.15 7.94
N PHE A 245 -4.11 32.23 7.40
CA PHE A 245 -4.53 33.27 6.47
C PHE A 245 -5.03 34.46 7.29
N VAL A 246 -4.21 35.51 7.40
CA VAL A 246 -4.46 36.60 8.36
C VAL A 246 -5.33 37.70 7.75
N ASN A 247 -6.27 38.21 8.56
CA ASN A 247 -7.01 39.46 8.33
C ASN A 247 -7.49 39.65 6.88
N SER A 248 -8.43 38.83 6.44
CA SER A 248 -9.05 39.00 5.12
C SER A 248 -8.08 38.67 3.97
N ALA A 249 -7.24 37.65 4.14
CA ALA A 249 -6.26 37.23 3.14
C ALA A 249 -6.94 37.12 1.76
N THR A 250 -6.59 38.04 0.86
CA THR A 250 -7.28 38.30 -0.42
C THR A 250 -6.30 38.22 -1.59
N ASN A 251 -6.79 37.80 -2.75
CA ASN A 251 -6.00 37.73 -3.99
C ASN A 251 -4.73 36.88 -3.81
N ILE A 252 -4.90 35.67 -3.28
CA ILE A 252 -3.80 34.75 -3.00
C ILE A 252 -3.71 33.73 -4.12
N THR A 253 -2.50 33.47 -4.61
CA THR A 253 -2.26 32.37 -5.54
C THR A 253 -1.17 31.47 -4.95
N ILE A 254 -1.45 30.19 -4.81
CA ILE A 254 -0.48 29.17 -4.41
C ILE A 254 -0.48 28.11 -5.49
N ASN A 255 0.63 28.00 -6.20
CA ASN A 255 0.79 27.10 -7.32
C ASN A 255 2.17 26.42 -7.22
N PRO A 256 2.28 25.27 -6.56
CA PRO A 256 3.52 24.54 -6.47
C PRO A 256 3.98 24.12 -7.87
N ASN A 257 5.24 24.43 -8.20
CA ASN A 257 5.79 24.14 -9.54
C ASN A 257 6.18 22.66 -9.72
N ASN A 258 6.12 21.88 -8.64
CA ASN A 258 6.44 20.46 -8.54
C ASN A 258 5.23 19.73 -7.96
N ASN A 259 5.23 18.39 -7.99
CA ASN A 259 4.28 17.50 -7.32
C ASN A 259 4.32 17.57 -5.78
N TYR A 260 4.59 18.74 -5.19
CA TYR A 260 4.67 18.93 -3.76
C TYR A 260 3.33 19.41 -3.20
N PRO A 261 3.04 19.16 -1.91
CA PRO A 261 1.93 19.82 -1.24
C PRO A 261 1.98 21.34 -1.45
N ALA A 262 0.83 21.96 -1.69
CA ALA A 262 0.74 23.41 -1.72
C ALA A 262 1.01 23.98 -0.33
N LEU A 263 0.35 23.38 0.67
CA LEU A 263 0.42 23.74 2.07
C LEU A 263 0.51 22.47 2.90
N ALA A 264 1.45 22.41 3.84
CA ALA A 264 1.55 21.32 4.79
C ALA A 264 1.96 21.83 6.18
N THR A 265 1.22 21.41 7.21
CA THR A 265 1.56 21.74 8.61
C THR A 265 1.42 20.57 9.59
N GLN A 266 2.29 20.52 10.61
CA GLN A 266 2.14 19.63 11.76
C GLN A 266 1.11 20.13 12.79
N SER A 267 0.56 21.33 12.56
CA SER A 267 -0.46 21.95 13.40
C SER A 267 -1.76 22.10 12.62
N SER A 268 -2.43 23.25 12.76
CA SER A 268 -3.70 23.55 12.10
C SER A 268 -3.52 24.58 10.99
N ILE A 269 -4.43 24.55 10.01
CA ILE A 269 -4.58 25.62 9.02
C ILE A 269 -5.83 26.42 9.39
N SER A 270 -5.72 27.75 9.44
CA SER A 270 -6.86 28.60 9.79
C SER A 270 -6.97 29.82 8.88
N SER A 271 -8.18 30.19 8.49
CA SER A 271 -8.50 31.52 7.93
C SER A 271 -9.37 32.36 8.85
N SER A 272 -9.48 31.96 10.12
CA SER A 272 -10.38 32.60 11.09
C SER A 272 -9.94 34.03 11.37
N ASP A 273 -10.81 34.97 11.02
CA ASP A 273 -10.66 36.38 11.38
C ASP A 273 -11.15 36.62 12.82
N THR A 274 -10.33 37.29 13.63
CA THR A 274 -10.64 37.62 15.04
C THR A 274 -11.53 38.86 15.19
N GLY A 275 -11.86 39.54 14.09
CA GLY A 275 -12.76 40.70 14.06
C GLY A 275 -14.22 40.38 14.43
N PRO A 276 -15.09 41.41 14.59
CA PRO A 276 -16.53 41.20 14.78
C PRO A 276 -17.16 40.54 13.54
N PRO A 277 -18.23 39.72 13.68
CA PRO A 277 -18.80 38.92 12.56
C PRO A 277 -19.09 39.71 11.28
N ALA A 278 -19.51 40.97 11.40
CA ALA A 278 -19.76 41.84 10.26
C ALA A 278 -18.49 42.19 9.45
N ALA A 279 -17.34 42.30 10.11
CA ALA A 279 -16.05 42.64 9.49
C ALA A 279 -15.22 41.41 9.08
N ARG A 280 -15.56 40.22 9.61
CA ARG A 280 -14.91 38.98 9.22
C ARG A 280 -15.08 38.75 7.73
N THR A 281 -13.96 38.53 7.06
CA THR A 281 -13.92 38.32 5.62
C THR A 281 -13.21 37.03 5.26
N GLY A 282 -12.46 36.40 6.18
CA GLY A 282 -11.91 35.07 5.92
C GLY A 282 -10.94 35.03 4.74
N LEU A 283 -10.82 33.87 4.10
CA LEU A 283 -10.09 33.69 2.83
C LEU A 283 -10.99 34.17 1.67
N ASN A 284 -10.55 35.13 0.86
CA ASN A 284 -11.29 35.52 -0.35
C ASN A 284 -10.36 35.54 -1.55
N ASP A 285 -10.92 35.37 -2.74
CA ASP A 285 -10.18 35.54 -4.00
C ASP A 285 -8.86 34.77 -3.97
N ALA A 286 -8.95 33.46 -3.74
CA ALA A 286 -7.78 32.62 -3.52
C ALA A 286 -7.80 31.44 -4.47
N THR A 287 -6.67 31.15 -5.09
CA THR A 287 -6.45 29.95 -5.89
C THR A 287 -5.33 29.15 -5.25
N ILE A 288 -5.65 27.96 -4.78
CA ILE A 288 -4.68 27.02 -4.20
C ILE A 288 -4.71 25.76 -5.05
N ASN A 289 -3.63 25.51 -5.78
CA ASN A 289 -3.47 24.32 -6.59
C ASN A 289 -2.58 23.33 -5.82
N GLY A 290 -2.98 22.07 -5.73
CA GLY A 290 -2.20 21.05 -5.04
C GLY A 290 -2.83 20.57 -3.73
N MET A 291 -2.10 19.71 -3.03
CA MET A 291 -2.56 19.15 -1.74
C MET A 291 -2.46 20.17 -0.61
N VAL A 292 -3.52 20.28 0.19
CA VAL A 292 -3.57 21.06 1.44
C VAL A 292 -3.63 20.08 2.61
N TYR A 293 -2.58 20.03 3.42
CA TYR A 293 -2.43 19.07 4.51
C TYR A 293 -2.26 19.76 5.87
N ALA A 294 -3.00 19.29 6.87
CA ALA A 294 -2.76 19.62 8.27
C ALA A 294 -2.81 18.35 9.14
N LEU A 295 -1.84 18.17 10.03
CA LEU A 295 -1.88 17.06 10.98
C LEU A 295 -3.03 17.22 11.99
N GLN A 296 -3.43 18.46 12.31
CA GLN A 296 -4.54 18.76 13.20
C GLN A 296 -5.78 19.21 12.41
N ASN A 297 -6.34 20.39 12.72
CA ASN A 297 -7.59 20.85 12.13
C ASN A 297 -7.34 21.74 10.92
N ILE A 298 -8.28 21.74 9.99
CA ILE A 298 -8.39 22.77 8.95
C ILE A 298 -9.68 23.53 9.20
N THR A 299 -9.59 24.82 9.48
CA THR A 299 -10.74 25.70 9.70
C THR A 299 -10.73 26.84 8.70
N LEU A 300 -11.65 26.81 7.74
CA LEU A 300 -11.81 27.86 6.74
C LEU A 300 -13.12 28.63 7.03
N ASP A 301 -12.97 29.75 7.72
CA ASP A 301 -14.10 30.60 8.11
C ASP A 301 -14.33 31.70 7.06
N TYR A 302 -15.60 32.01 6.78
CA TYR A 302 -16.04 33.10 5.90
C TYR A 302 -15.38 33.08 4.51
N MET A 303 -15.15 31.90 3.95
CA MET A 303 -14.60 31.80 2.60
C MET A 303 -15.45 32.58 1.61
N ASN A 304 -14.82 33.49 0.88
CA ASN A 304 -15.41 34.21 -0.24
C ASN A 304 -16.76 34.89 0.10
N LYS A 305 -16.80 35.63 1.22
CA LYS A 305 -17.97 36.41 1.65
C LYS A 305 -18.42 37.46 0.61
N ASN A 306 -17.55 37.86 -0.30
CA ASN A 306 -17.88 38.75 -1.41
C ASN A 306 -18.18 37.95 -2.67
N THR A 307 -19.45 37.88 -3.07
CA THR A 307 -19.94 37.07 -4.20
C THR A 307 -19.35 37.40 -5.57
N ALA A 308 -18.58 38.49 -5.70
CA ALA A 308 -17.87 38.85 -6.92
C ALA A 308 -16.55 38.08 -7.12
N ASN A 309 -16.03 37.44 -6.07
CA ASN A 309 -14.77 36.72 -6.09
C ASN A 309 -15.02 35.21 -6.01
N SER A 310 -13.97 34.40 -6.09
CA SER A 310 -14.03 32.95 -5.88
C SER A 310 -12.87 32.47 -5.03
N VAL A 311 -13.11 31.49 -4.17
CA VAL A 311 -12.04 30.68 -3.58
C VAL A 311 -12.05 29.34 -4.28
N THR A 312 -10.96 29.00 -4.94
CA THR A 312 -10.78 27.74 -5.66
C THR A 312 -9.63 26.97 -5.03
N ILE A 313 -9.92 25.73 -4.64
CA ILE A 313 -8.90 24.75 -4.26
C ILE A 313 -8.96 23.65 -5.31
N ASP A 314 -7.97 23.62 -6.19
CA ASP A 314 -7.81 22.59 -7.21
C ASP A 314 -6.82 21.55 -6.67
N GLY A 315 -7.37 20.51 -6.06
CA GLY A 315 -6.65 19.43 -5.41
C GLY A 315 -7.41 18.80 -4.26
N THR A 316 -6.64 18.36 -3.27
CA THR A 316 -7.17 17.54 -2.17
C THR A 316 -6.84 18.19 -0.82
N ILE A 317 -7.85 18.24 0.04
CA ILE A 317 -7.74 18.77 1.41
C ILE A 317 -7.74 17.60 2.40
N ILE A 318 -6.72 17.54 3.24
CA ILE A 318 -6.49 16.44 4.17
C ILE A 318 -6.22 16.99 5.56
N ALA A 319 -7.00 16.53 6.54
CA ALA A 319 -6.76 16.80 7.95
C ALA A 319 -6.61 15.50 8.75
N GLY A 320 -5.58 15.42 9.59
CA GLY A 320 -5.45 14.36 10.61
C GLY A 320 -6.47 14.50 11.75
N SER A 321 -7.15 15.64 11.83
CA SER A 321 -8.28 15.88 12.73
C SER A 321 -9.48 16.45 11.94
N ASN A 322 -10.25 17.38 12.50
CA ASN A 322 -11.49 17.84 11.89
C ASN A 322 -11.23 18.85 10.75
N ILE A 323 -12.13 18.85 9.77
CA ILE A 323 -12.22 19.91 8.77
C ILE A 323 -13.51 20.67 9.03
N THR A 324 -13.42 22.00 9.06
CA THR A 324 -14.56 22.88 9.26
C THR A 324 -14.51 24.00 8.22
N ILE A 325 -15.56 24.13 7.42
CA ILE A 325 -15.80 25.25 6.52
C ILE A 325 -17.04 25.99 7.02
N LYS A 326 -16.87 27.15 7.65
CA LYS A 326 -17.98 27.90 8.27
C LYS A 326 -18.33 29.15 7.48
N ASN A 327 -19.61 29.35 7.22
CA ASN A 327 -20.14 30.55 6.55
C ASN A 327 -19.39 30.88 5.24
N GLY A 328 -18.88 29.87 4.55
CA GLY A 328 -18.24 30.02 3.25
C GLY A 328 -19.29 30.16 2.17
N THR A 329 -19.09 31.03 1.19
CA THR A 329 -20.04 31.22 0.08
C THR A 329 -19.33 31.17 -1.26
N ASN A 330 -19.92 30.56 -2.28
CA ASN A 330 -19.37 30.53 -3.65
C ASN A 330 -17.88 30.08 -3.71
N PHE A 331 -17.46 29.13 -2.89
CA PHE A 331 -16.16 28.47 -3.03
C PHE A 331 -16.27 27.26 -3.97
N THR A 332 -15.14 26.80 -4.49
CA THR A 332 -15.04 25.62 -5.36
C THR A 332 -13.87 24.76 -4.92
N ILE A 333 -14.12 23.49 -4.61
CA ILE A 333 -13.08 22.49 -4.34
C ILE A 333 -13.20 21.42 -5.42
N ILE A 334 -12.11 21.17 -6.14
CA ILE A 334 -12.07 20.23 -7.26
C ILE A 334 -10.99 19.21 -6.96
N TYR A 335 -11.36 17.94 -6.88
CA TYR A 335 -10.40 16.84 -6.90
C TYR A 335 -9.68 16.81 -8.24
N ASN A 336 -8.35 16.72 -8.20
CA ASN A 336 -7.51 16.67 -9.38
C ASN A 336 -6.42 15.60 -9.19
N GLU A 337 -6.50 14.56 -10.00
CA GLU A 337 -5.64 13.38 -9.93
C GLU A 337 -4.19 13.68 -10.35
N ASP A 338 -3.99 14.66 -11.23
CA ASP A 338 -2.66 15.02 -11.75
C ASP A 338 -1.73 15.56 -10.66
N ILE A 339 -2.28 16.02 -9.52
CA ILE A 339 -1.49 16.49 -8.37
C ILE A 339 -0.70 15.36 -7.71
N TYR A 340 -1.13 14.11 -7.93
CA TYR A 340 -0.52 12.92 -7.36
C TYR A 340 0.31 12.12 -8.36
N ASP A 341 0.48 12.59 -9.62
CA ASP A 341 1.30 11.89 -10.62
C ASP A 341 2.58 12.69 -10.98
N PRO A 342 3.76 12.31 -10.46
CA PRO A 342 4.00 11.24 -9.49
C PRO A 342 3.66 11.66 -8.04
N MET A 343 3.49 10.69 -7.13
CA MET A 343 3.13 10.95 -5.73
C MET A 343 4.11 11.96 -5.10
N PRO A 344 3.61 12.96 -4.33
CA PRO A 344 4.47 13.86 -3.59
C PRO A 344 5.45 13.10 -2.68
N PRO A 345 6.76 13.41 -2.73
CA PRO A 345 7.75 12.69 -1.94
C PRO A 345 7.48 12.83 -0.44
N GLY A 346 7.67 11.75 0.31
CA GLY A 346 7.50 11.77 1.76
C GLY A 346 6.05 11.95 2.23
N VAL A 347 5.05 11.73 1.36
CA VAL A 347 3.64 11.70 1.75
C VAL A 347 3.19 10.25 1.85
N ASP A 348 2.68 9.87 3.01
CA ASP A 348 2.03 8.57 3.25
C ASP A 348 0.57 8.82 3.63
N LEU A 349 -0.35 8.37 2.79
CA LEU A 349 -1.78 8.60 2.96
C LEU A 349 -2.51 7.41 3.60
N GLY A 350 -1.77 6.53 4.29
CA GLY A 350 -2.36 5.41 5.01
C GLY A 350 -2.91 4.32 4.10
N VAL A 351 -2.41 4.23 2.86
CA VAL A 351 -2.74 3.14 1.94
C VAL A 351 -2.11 1.87 2.48
N THR A 352 -2.89 1.12 3.27
CA THR A 352 -2.49 -0.18 3.78
C THR A 352 -3.19 -1.24 2.94
N THR A 353 -2.44 -1.89 2.05
CA THR A 353 -2.85 -3.17 1.47
C THR A 353 -2.72 -4.22 2.56
N THR A 354 -3.82 -4.57 3.21
CA THR A 354 -3.80 -5.63 4.21
C THR A 354 -4.02 -6.96 3.50
N ILE A 355 -3.03 -7.85 3.59
CA ILE A 355 -3.14 -9.21 3.09
C ILE A 355 -3.54 -10.13 4.24
N ASN A 356 -4.77 -10.63 4.19
CA ASN A 356 -5.24 -11.67 5.09
C ASN A 356 -5.06 -13.02 4.41
N VAL A 357 -4.12 -13.80 4.93
CA VAL A 357 -3.79 -15.12 4.41
C VAL A 357 -4.59 -16.18 5.17
N THR A 358 -5.43 -16.93 4.45
CA THR A 358 -6.21 -18.02 5.03
C THR A 358 -5.29 -19.22 5.32
N PRO A 359 -5.50 -20.01 6.39
CA PRO A 359 -4.68 -21.18 6.68
C PRO A 359 -4.60 -22.12 5.47
N LYS A 360 -3.38 -22.51 5.14
CA LYS A 360 -3.03 -23.35 3.99
C LYS A 360 -3.80 -24.67 4.00
N ASP A 361 -4.46 -24.99 2.88
CA ASP A 361 -5.02 -26.32 2.65
C ASP A 361 -3.94 -27.21 2.02
N TRP A 362 -3.66 -28.35 2.63
CA TRP A 362 -2.59 -29.24 2.21
C TRP A 362 -3.19 -30.42 1.45
N ASP A 363 -3.68 -30.19 0.24
CA ASP A 363 -4.11 -31.27 -0.64
C ASP A 363 -2.93 -31.83 -1.41
N GLU A 364 -2.46 -33.00 -0.98
CA GLU A 364 -1.37 -33.73 -1.61
C GLU A 364 -1.88 -34.49 -2.84
N ASN A 365 -1.99 -33.82 -3.99
CA ASN A 365 -2.25 -34.49 -5.26
C ASN A 365 -0.97 -35.21 -5.74
N ILE A 366 -0.95 -36.53 -5.62
CA ILE A 366 0.11 -37.37 -6.19
C ILE A 366 -0.29 -37.72 -7.64
N PRO A 367 0.44 -37.27 -8.67
CA PRO A 367 0.14 -37.66 -10.04
C PRO A 367 0.26 -39.18 -10.18
N VAL A 368 -0.81 -39.82 -10.65
CA VAL A 368 -0.78 -41.22 -11.09
C VAL A 368 -0.07 -41.26 -12.43
N SER A 369 1.22 -41.56 -12.44
CA SER A 369 1.96 -42.00 -13.64
C SER A 369 2.52 -43.40 -13.46
#